data_AF-A0A5C4XRS6-F1
#
_entry.id   AF-A0A5C4XRS6-F1
#
_cell.length_a   1.000
_cell.length_b   1.000
_cell.length_c   1.000
_cell.angle_alpha   90.00
_cell.angle_beta   90.00
_cell.angle_gamma   90.00
#
_symmetry.space_group_name_H-M   'P 1'
#
loop_
_entity.id
_entity.type
_entity.pdbx_description
1 polymer ?
#
loop_
_entity_poly.entity_id
_entity_poly.type
_entity_poly.pdbx_seq_one_letter_code
_entity_poly.pdbx_strand_id
1 'polypeptide(L)'
;MKFAYLAAIAALSFSTPSLAAQTVSTNVTAGAYHGTPGGIYNTITSLVISTAGNYSFSLGIDLLSGTSLATVGADIFKGSATTPLASIFKFTTADATKSTGEFWLDAGTYKVSWDITSFGGKTAATLSANSVTAVPGPEAGAGLGALAMLGVAYLAKRRRDEKALAA
;
A
#
# COMPACT_ATOMS: atom_id res chain seq x y z
N MET A 1 -38.22 -34.79 14.44
CA MET A 1 -38.19 -33.50 13.70
C MET A 1 -37.05 -32.54 14.13
N LYS A 2 -35.98 -33.00 14.80
CA LYS A 2 -34.91 -32.12 15.33
C LYS A 2 -33.68 -31.95 14.41
N PHE A 3 -33.56 -32.75 13.35
CA PHE A 3 -32.39 -32.75 12.44
C PHE A 3 -32.39 -31.60 11.41
N ALA A 4 -33.57 -31.09 11.03
CA ALA A 4 -33.67 -30.00 10.06
C ALA A 4 -33.14 -28.65 10.61
N TYR A 5 -33.27 -28.42 11.92
CA TYR A 5 -32.80 -27.19 12.56
C TYR A 5 -31.28 -27.09 12.67
N LEU A 6 -30.56 -28.21 12.82
CA LEU A 6 -29.09 -28.19 12.87
C LEU A 6 -28.45 -27.90 11.50
N ALA A 7 -29.07 -28.34 10.41
CA ALA A 7 -28.59 -28.07 9.05
C ALA A 7 -28.70 -26.57 8.69
N ALA A 8 -29.76 -25.91 9.15
CA ALA A 8 -29.96 -24.48 8.94
C ALA A 8 -28.91 -23.62 9.68
N ILE A 9 -28.52 -23.99 10.91
CA ILE A 9 -27.52 -23.25 11.70
C ILE A 9 -26.11 -23.41 11.10
N ALA A 10 -25.77 -24.60 10.59
CA ALA A 10 -24.50 -24.82 9.90
C ALA A 10 -24.43 -23.99 8.60
N ALA A 11 -25.52 -23.92 7.82
CA ALA A 11 -25.57 -23.13 6.59
C ALA A 11 -25.42 -21.62 6.85
N LEU A 12 -25.92 -21.10 7.97
CA LEU A 12 -25.77 -19.70 8.38
C LEU A 12 -24.35 -19.33 8.85
N SER A 13 -23.57 -20.29 9.35
CA SER A 13 -22.18 -20.03 9.77
C SER A 13 -21.18 -19.93 8.62
N PHE A 14 -21.51 -20.48 7.43
CA PHE A 14 -20.67 -20.39 6.23
C PHE A 14 -20.97 -19.19 5.34
N SER A 15 -22.00 -18.39 5.64
CA SER A 15 -22.35 -17.21 4.86
C SER A 15 -21.84 -15.91 5.47
N THR A 16 -20.90 -15.95 6.43
CA THR A 16 -20.16 -14.73 6.76
C THR A 16 -19.24 -14.45 5.57
N PRO A 17 -19.50 -13.41 4.75
CA PRO A 17 -18.47 -12.98 3.83
C PRO A 17 -17.26 -12.68 4.70
N SER A 18 -16.11 -13.28 4.38
CA SER A 18 -14.86 -12.75 4.91
C SER A 18 -14.90 -11.28 4.53
N LEU A 19 -15.01 -10.40 5.53
CA LEU A 19 -14.76 -8.98 5.34
C LEU A 19 -13.27 -8.93 4.98
N ALA A 20 -12.93 -9.19 3.73
CA ALA A 20 -11.73 -8.67 3.13
C ALA A 20 -11.87 -7.17 3.33
N ALA A 21 -11.13 -6.66 4.32
CA ALA A 21 -11.10 -5.24 4.62
C ALA A 21 -10.96 -4.53 3.28
N GLN A 22 -11.93 -3.67 2.96
CA GLN A 22 -11.95 -2.98 1.68
C GLN A 22 -10.62 -2.22 1.57
N THR A 23 -9.72 -2.71 0.73
CA THR A 23 -8.44 -2.08 0.46
C THR A 23 -8.72 -0.79 -0.28
N VAL A 24 -8.90 0.31 0.45
CA VAL A 24 -8.90 1.64 -0.13
C VAL A 24 -7.45 1.96 -0.45
N SER A 25 -7.05 1.71 -1.70
CA SER A 25 -5.76 2.18 -2.22
C SER A 25 -5.81 3.70 -2.32
N THR A 26 -5.22 4.38 -1.34
CA THR A 26 -5.06 5.83 -1.37
C THR A 26 -3.72 6.14 -2.04
N ASN A 27 -3.74 6.38 -3.35
CA ASN A 27 -2.60 6.98 -4.03
C ASN A 27 -2.61 8.48 -3.71
N VAL A 28 -1.63 8.93 -2.94
CA VAL A 28 -1.46 10.36 -2.63
C VAL A 28 -0.31 10.90 -3.46
N THR A 29 -0.52 12.03 -4.14
CA THR A 29 0.48 12.60 -5.03
C THR A 29 0.97 13.97 -4.57
N ALA A 30 2.23 14.26 -4.87
CA ALA A 30 2.83 15.59 -4.80
C ALA A 30 3.59 15.81 -6.11
N GLY A 31 3.55 17.02 -6.67
CA GLY A 31 4.16 17.31 -7.97
C GLY A 31 4.97 18.59 -7.97
N ALA A 32 6.05 18.61 -8.75
CA ALA A 32 6.89 19.76 -8.97
C ALA A 32 7.17 19.94 -10.47
N TYR A 33 7.32 21.19 -10.90
CA TYR A 33 7.55 21.55 -12.29
C TYR A 33 8.70 22.52 -12.42
N HIS A 34 9.63 22.24 -13.34
CA HIS A 34 10.72 23.11 -13.73
C HIS A 34 10.52 23.56 -15.18
N GLY A 35 10.22 24.86 -15.34
CA GLY A 35 9.79 25.45 -16.61
C GLY A 35 10.88 26.06 -17.49
N THR A 36 12.12 26.15 -16.99
CA THR A 36 13.24 26.82 -17.66
C THR A 36 14.35 25.82 -17.97
N PRO A 37 14.80 25.69 -19.24
CA PRO A 37 15.96 24.87 -19.57
C PRO A 37 17.22 25.39 -18.88
N GLY A 38 18.01 24.50 -18.28
CA GLY A 38 19.30 24.83 -17.68
C GLY A 38 19.15 25.52 -16.33
N GLY A 39 19.20 24.73 -15.25
CA GLY A 39 19.16 25.25 -13.89
C GLY A 39 18.84 24.18 -12.87
N ILE A 40 19.07 24.53 -11.60
CA ILE A 40 18.63 23.75 -10.43
C ILE A 40 17.37 24.44 -9.89
N TYR A 41 16.30 23.67 -9.76
CA TYR A 41 15.03 24.13 -9.23
C TYR A 41 14.68 23.36 -7.97
N ASN A 42 14.60 24.11 -6.87
CA ASN A 42 14.32 23.58 -5.55
C ASN A 42 12.97 24.09 -5.07
N THR A 43 12.09 23.17 -4.69
CA THR A 43 10.75 23.51 -4.20
C THR A 43 10.30 22.55 -3.12
N ILE A 44 9.36 22.98 -2.29
CA ILE A 44 8.81 22.15 -1.22
C ILE A 44 7.30 22.05 -1.42
N THR A 45 6.80 20.83 -1.45
CA THR A 45 5.36 20.54 -1.52
C THR A 45 4.91 19.76 -0.30
N SER A 46 3.60 19.71 -0.06
CA SER A 46 3.02 18.89 1.01
C SER A 46 2.44 17.60 0.46
N LEU A 47 2.60 16.52 1.22
CA LEU A 47 2.01 15.21 0.97
C LEU A 47 1.18 14.82 2.20
N VAL A 48 -0.10 14.51 2.04
CA VAL A 48 -1.00 14.20 3.16
C VAL A 48 -1.33 12.72 3.18
N ILE A 49 -0.87 12.01 4.20
CA ILE A 49 -1.19 10.61 4.45
C ILE A 49 -2.39 10.57 5.40
N SER A 50 -3.54 10.06 4.93
CA SER A 50 -4.77 10.02 5.72
C SER A 50 -4.81 8.87 6.73
N THR A 51 -4.11 7.76 6.43
CA THR A 51 -4.14 6.54 7.24
C THR A 51 -2.71 6.03 7.46
N ALA A 52 -2.37 5.70 8.71
CA ALA A 52 -1.08 5.08 9.02
C ALA A 52 -0.97 3.68 8.38
N GLY A 53 0.21 3.31 7.90
CA GLY A 53 0.44 2.00 7.28
C GLY A 53 1.77 1.89 6.53
N ASN A 54 1.95 0.80 5.80
CA ASN A 54 3.10 0.62 4.91
C ASN A 54 2.85 1.35 3.59
N TYR A 55 3.83 2.12 3.14
CA TYR A 55 3.79 2.81 1.87
C TYR A 55 5.06 2.53 1.07
N SER A 56 4.91 2.56 -0.25
CA SER A 56 6.03 2.69 -1.19
C SER A 56 5.91 4.01 -1.93
N PHE A 57 7.02 4.69 -2.16
CA PHE A 57 7.05 5.90 -2.98
C PHE A 57 7.45 5.55 -4.41
N SER A 58 6.80 6.22 -5.36
CA SER A 58 7.13 6.16 -6.79
C SER A 58 7.34 7.57 -7.32
N LEU A 59 8.53 7.84 -7.84
CA LEU A 59 8.88 9.06 -8.54
C LEU A 59 8.67 8.86 -10.04
N GLY A 60 7.67 9.53 -10.61
CA GLY A 60 7.49 9.70 -12.04
C GLY A 60 8.15 10.99 -12.53
N ILE A 61 8.79 10.94 -13.69
CA ILE A 61 9.47 12.07 -14.32
C ILE A 61 9.00 12.15 -15.76
N ASP A 62 8.49 13.32 -16.14
CA ASP A 62 8.06 13.65 -17.49
C ASP A 62 8.97 14.73 -18.09
N LEU A 63 9.54 14.45 -19.26
CA LEU A 63 10.40 15.34 -20.02
C LEU A 63 9.57 16.08 -21.08
N LEU A 64 9.10 17.27 -20.71
CA LEU A 64 8.02 17.96 -21.41
C LEU A 64 8.45 18.71 -22.69
N SER A 65 9.75 18.76 -23.00
CA SER A 65 10.22 19.37 -24.26
C SER A 65 11.63 18.92 -24.65
N GLY A 66 11.83 18.53 -25.91
CA GLY A 66 13.16 18.34 -26.53
C GLY A 66 14.01 17.20 -25.96
N THR A 67 15.28 17.12 -26.39
CA THR A 67 16.32 16.23 -25.83
C THR A 67 16.70 16.70 -24.43
N SER A 68 15.81 16.46 -23.47
CA SER A 68 16.02 16.81 -22.08
C SER A 68 16.82 15.73 -21.37
N LEU A 69 17.88 16.10 -20.67
CA LEU A 69 18.40 15.29 -19.58
C LEU A 69 17.87 15.87 -18.29
N ALA A 70 17.43 15.03 -17.37
CA ALA A 70 16.96 15.50 -16.08
C ALA A 70 17.54 14.66 -14.95
N THR A 71 17.87 15.36 -13.87
CA THR A 71 18.14 14.79 -12.57
C THR A 71 17.03 15.24 -11.64
N VAL A 72 16.34 14.30 -11.02
CA VAL A 72 15.25 14.60 -10.08
C VAL A 72 15.52 13.87 -8.77
N GLY A 73 15.59 14.65 -7.69
CA GLY A 73 15.60 14.19 -6.30
C GLY A 73 14.30 14.57 -5.61
N ALA A 74 13.79 13.68 -4.77
CA ALA A 74 12.67 13.91 -3.87
C ALA A 74 13.00 13.36 -2.48
N ASP A 75 13.08 14.25 -1.51
CA ASP A 75 13.31 13.93 -0.11
C ASP A 75 12.03 14.14 0.70
N ILE A 76 11.62 13.12 1.46
CA ILE A 76 10.38 13.14 2.24
C ILE A 76 10.71 13.37 3.72
N PHE A 77 10.09 14.38 4.33
CA PHE A 77 10.27 14.75 5.74
C PHE A 77 8.94 14.68 6.50
N LYS A 78 9.00 14.27 7.77
CA LYS A 78 7.86 14.37 8.69
C LYS A 78 7.90 15.70 9.42
N GLY A 79 6.87 16.51 9.26
CA GLY A 79 6.73 17.80 9.95
C GLY A 79 7.91 18.76 9.72
N SER A 80 8.66 19.06 10.79
CA SER A 80 9.84 19.94 10.78
C SER A 80 11.17 19.19 10.91
N ALA A 81 11.20 17.89 10.65
CA ALA A 81 12.43 17.10 10.70
C ALA A 81 13.47 17.62 9.68
N THR A 82 14.75 17.54 10.05
CA THR A 82 15.89 17.92 9.21
C THR A 82 16.51 16.74 8.47
N THR A 83 16.24 15.51 8.92
CA THR A 83 16.65 14.27 8.27
C THR A 83 15.51 13.70 7.45
N PRO A 84 15.71 13.36 6.17
CA PRO A 84 14.65 12.75 5.37
C PRO A 84 14.34 11.34 5.86
N LEU A 85 13.05 11.00 5.89
CA LEU A 85 12.57 9.64 6.15
C LEU A 85 12.88 8.71 4.97
N ALA A 86 12.77 9.25 3.76
CA ALA A 86 13.06 8.55 2.52
C ALA A 86 13.57 9.55 1.49
N SER A 87 14.44 9.07 0.61
CA SER A 87 14.99 9.82 -0.51
C SER A 87 14.88 8.98 -1.77
N ILE A 88 14.42 9.62 -2.85
CA ILE A 88 14.41 9.02 -4.18
C ILE A 88 15.16 9.94 -5.12
N PHE A 89 16.08 9.35 -5.88
CA PHE A 89 16.85 10.07 -6.88
C PHE A 89 16.84 9.30 -8.20
N LYS A 90 16.71 10.03 -9.30
CA LYS A 90 16.81 9.45 -10.65
C LYS A 90 17.40 10.45 -11.63
N PHE A 91 18.41 9.99 -12.36
CA PHE A 91 18.87 10.59 -13.60
C PHE A 91 18.18 9.90 -14.79
N THR A 92 17.75 10.68 -15.78
CA THR A 92 17.07 10.16 -16.96
C THR A 92 17.23 11.04 -18.20
N THR A 93 17.11 10.42 -19.38
CA THR A 93 17.09 11.06 -20.71
C THR A 93 15.77 10.81 -21.44
N ALA A 94 14.82 10.15 -20.77
CA ALA A 94 13.47 9.85 -21.23
C ALA A 94 12.53 9.91 -20.02
N ASP A 95 11.23 9.85 -20.27
CA ASP A 95 10.26 9.67 -19.18
C ASP A 95 10.60 8.41 -18.39
N ALA A 96 10.51 8.50 -17.07
CA ALA A 96 10.98 7.43 -16.20
C ALA A 96 10.24 7.38 -14.89
N THR A 97 10.17 6.16 -14.34
CA THR A 97 9.62 5.91 -13.00
C THR A 97 10.66 5.21 -12.13
N LYS A 98 10.78 5.61 -10.87
CA LYS A 98 11.64 4.98 -9.87
C LYS A 98 10.89 4.80 -8.55
N SER A 99 10.88 3.58 -8.02
CA SER A 99 10.22 3.27 -6.74
C SER A 99 11.22 2.94 -5.63
N THR A 100 10.81 3.17 -4.38
CA THR A 100 11.49 2.71 -3.16
C THR A 100 11.01 1.33 -2.72
N GLY A 101 11.66 0.79 -1.69
CA GLY A 101 11.06 -0.22 -0.84
C GLY A 101 9.93 0.35 0.04
N GLU A 102 9.37 -0.52 0.86
CA GLU A 102 8.29 -0.20 1.79
C GLU A 102 8.83 0.40 3.10
N PHE A 103 8.09 1.33 3.66
CA PHE A 103 8.34 1.88 5.00
C PHE A 103 7.01 2.23 5.66
N TRP A 104 7.01 2.22 6.99
CA TRP A 104 5.84 2.58 7.79
C TRP A 104 5.72 4.10 7.90
N LEU A 105 4.53 4.64 7.61
CA LEU A 105 4.18 6.03 7.84
C LEU A 105 3.00 6.16 8.79
N ASP A 106 3.03 7.20 9.62
CA ASP A 106 1.86 7.62 10.38
C ASP A 106 0.96 8.52 9.52
N ALA A 107 -0.33 8.58 9.87
CA ALA A 107 -1.21 9.60 9.31
C ALA A 107 -0.70 11.01 9.66
N GLY A 108 -0.70 11.91 8.68
CA GLY A 108 -0.24 13.28 8.86
C GLY A 108 0.24 13.95 7.57
N THR A 109 0.75 15.17 7.72
CA THR A 109 1.33 15.95 6.62
C THR A 109 2.84 15.80 6.61
N TYR A 110 3.36 15.42 5.45
CA TYR A 110 4.76 15.29 5.14
C TYR A 110 5.17 16.41 4.19
N LYS A 111 6.43 16.82 4.26
CA LYS A 111 7.02 17.73 3.29
C LYS A 111 7.82 16.92 2.29
N VAL A 112 7.71 17.28 1.03
CA VAL A 112 8.55 16.73 -0.04
C VAL A 112 9.41 17.87 -0.54
N SER A 113 10.72 17.78 -0.31
CA SER A 113 11.70 18.67 -0.92
C SER A 113 12.10 18.09 -2.27
N TRP A 114 12.09 18.93 -3.28
CA TRP A 114 12.43 18.58 -4.65
C TRP A 114 13.72 19.25 -5.04
N ASP A 115 14.59 18.50 -5.70
CA ASP A 115 15.77 19.02 -6.37
C ASP A 115 15.69 18.57 -7.84
N ILE A 116 15.30 19.47 -8.73
CA ILE A 116 15.13 19.19 -10.16
C ILE A 116 16.22 19.93 -10.92
N THR A 117 17.04 19.22 -11.67
CA THR A 117 17.97 19.80 -12.63
C THR A 117 17.59 19.34 -14.03
N SER A 118 17.31 20.29 -14.92
CA SER A 118 16.94 19.99 -16.31
C SER A 118 17.94 20.61 -17.28
N PHE A 119 18.44 19.81 -18.21
CA PHE A 119 19.35 20.22 -19.27
C PHE A 119 18.62 20.13 -20.61
N GLY A 120 18.48 21.25 -21.32
CA GLY A 120 17.91 21.26 -22.67
C GLY A 120 16.38 21.28 -22.78
N GLY A 121 15.64 21.25 -21.66
CA GLY A 121 14.19 21.41 -21.70
C GLY A 121 13.52 21.46 -20.34
N LYS A 122 12.20 21.24 -20.33
CA LYS A 122 11.29 21.32 -19.19
C LYS A 122 11.10 19.95 -18.55
N THR A 123 10.95 19.91 -17.23
CA THR A 123 10.74 18.66 -16.49
C THR A 123 9.59 18.82 -15.52
N ALA A 124 8.68 17.85 -15.49
CA ALA A 124 7.76 17.66 -14.39
C ALA A 124 8.16 16.40 -13.61
N ALA A 125 7.94 16.44 -12.31
CA ALA A 125 8.16 15.32 -11.41
C ALA A 125 6.93 15.12 -10.54
N THR A 126 6.51 13.87 -10.38
CA THR A 126 5.39 13.48 -9.53
C THR A 126 5.82 12.38 -8.58
N LEU A 127 5.60 12.59 -7.28
CA LEU A 127 5.83 11.60 -6.24
C LEU A 127 4.48 11.03 -5.86
N SER A 128 4.32 9.72 -5.98
CA SER A 128 3.12 9.00 -5.57
C SER A 128 3.44 8.12 -4.37
N ALA A 129 2.71 8.31 -3.28
CA ALA A 129 2.70 7.40 -2.13
C ALA A 129 1.62 6.35 -2.34
N ASN A 130 2.03 5.10 -2.51
CA ASN A 130 1.12 3.99 -2.75
C ASN A 130 1.04 3.15 -1.47
N SER A 131 -0.16 3.03 -0.90
CA SER A 131 -0.40 2.16 0.25
C SER A 131 -0.12 0.71 -0.16
N VAL A 132 0.71 0.04 0.63
CA VAL A 132 0.99 -1.39 0.48
C VAL A 132 0.22 -2.13 1.54
N THR A 133 -0.93 -2.68 1.16
CA THR A 133 -1.61 -3.64 2.00
C THR A 133 -0.90 -4.97 1.87
N ALA A 134 -0.45 -5.53 2.99
CA ALA A 134 -0.03 -6.92 3.03
C ALA A 134 -1.20 -7.77 2.51
N VAL A 135 -1.01 -8.40 1.35
CA VAL A 135 -1.97 -9.39 0.87
C VAL A 135 -1.94 -10.52 1.90
N PRO A 136 -3.08 -10.93 2.48
CA PRO A 136 -3.11 -12.10 3.34
C PRO A 136 -2.56 -13.26 2.53
N GLY A 137 -1.36 -13.72 2.88
CA GLY A 137 -0.72 -14.83 2.20
C GLY A 137 -1.55 -16.11 2.39
N PRO A 138 -1.20 -17.20 1.70
CA PRO A 138 -1.88 -18.50 1.87
C PRO A 138 -1.93 -18.95 3.34
N GLU A 139 -1.08 -18.41 4.21
CA GLU A 139 -1.04 -18.63 5.65
C GLU A 139 -2.30 -18.12 6.37
N ALA A 140 -2.91 -17.02 5.90
CA ALA A 140 -4.21 -16.57 6.39
C ALA A 140 -5.34 -17.52 5.96
N GLY A 141 -5.20 -18.14 4.79
CA GLY A 141 -6.08 -19.22 4.31
C GLY A 141 -5.87 -20.53 5.07
N ALA A 142 -4.63 -20.85 5.46
CA ALA A 142 -4.29 -22.03 6.24
C ALA A 142 -4.88 -21.96 7.66
N GLY A 143 -4.88 -20.77 8.28
CA GLY A 143 -5.54 -20.54 9.57
C GLY A 143 -7.06 -20.78 9.51
N LEU A 144 -7.70 -20.31 8.43
CA LEU A 144 -9.12 -20.58 8.15
C LEU A 144 -9.40 -22.07 7.88
N GLY A 145 -8.54 -22.73 7.11
CA GLY A 145 -8.63 -24.17 6.86
C GLY A 145 -8.48 -25.01 8.13
N ALA A 146 -7.54 -24.64 9.01
CA ALA A 146 -7.33 -25.30 10.29
C ALA A 146 -8.53 -25.15 11.24
N LEU A 147 -9.14 -23.95 11.28
CA LEU A 147 -10.37 -23.70 12.04
C LEU A 147 -11.55 -24.53 11.53
N ALA A 148 -11.72 -24.64 10.21
CA ALA A 148 -12.75 -25.48 9.62
C ALA A 148 -12.54 -26.96 9.99
N MET A 149 -11.29 -27.45 9.93
CA MET A 149 -10.95 -28.82 10.32
C MET A 149 -11.20 -29.10 11.81
N LEU A 150 -10.88 -28.15 12.70
CA LEU A 150 -11.21 -28.25 14.12
C LEU A 150 -12.73 -28.30 14.35
N GLY A 151 -13.50 -27.51 13.61
CA GLY A 151 -14.97 -27.53 13.65
C GLY A 151 -15.54 -28.89 13.27
N VAL A 152 -15.02 -29.51 12.20
CA VAL A 152 -15.43 -30.85 11.76
C VAL A 152 -15.02 -31.92 12.78
N ALA A 153 -13.81 -31.84 13.33
CA ALA A 153 -13.34 -32.77 14.36
C ALA A 153 -14.20 -32.69 15.64
N TYR A 154 -14.59 -31.50 16.05
CA TYR A 154 -15.48 -31.30 17.20
C TYR A 154 -16.87 -31.90 16.97
N LEU A 155 -17.47 -31.69 15.80
CA LEU A 155 -18.76 -32.31 15.44
C LEU A 155 -18.67 -33.84 15.40
N ALA A 156 -17.57 -34.39 14.89
CA ALA A 156 -17.35 -35.83 14.87
C ALA A 156 -17.20 -36.42 16.28
N LYS A 157 -16.50 -35.73 17.19
CA LYS A 157 -16.38 -36.13 18.60
C LYS A 157 -17.75 -36.16 19.28
N ARG A 158 -18.54 -35.10 19.13
CA ARG A 158 -19.89 -35.02 19.72
C ARG A 158 -20.79 -36.20 19.30
N ARG A 159 -20.73 -36.60 18.03
CA ARG A 159 -21.50 -37.77 17.53
C ARG A 159 -21.07 -39.09 18.15
N ARG A 160 -19.81 -39.22 18.59
CA ARG A 160 -19.33 -40.42 19.29
C ARG A 160 -19.84 -40.44 20.73
N ASP A 161 -19.78 -39.30 21.42
CA ASP A 161 -20.25 -39.18 22.81
C ASP A 161 -21.77 -39.44 22.90
N GLU A 162 -22.57 -38.93 21.95
CA GLU A 162 -24.01 -39.21 21.87
C GLU A 162 -24.34 -40.69 21.64
N LYS A 163 -23.50 -41.43 20.92
CA LYS A 163 -23.66 -42.89 20.74
C LYS A 163 -23.24 -43.69 21.97
N ALA A 164 -22.21 -43.24 22.68
CA ALA A 164 -21.74 -43.88 23.91
C ALA A 164 -22.71 -43.68 25.07
N LEU A 165 -23.45 -42.56 25.11
CA LEU A 165 -24.46 -42.29 26.14
C LEU A 165 -25.80 -43.00 25.90
N ALA A 166 -26.04 -43.48 24.68
CA ALA A 166 -27.25 -44.17 24.26
C ALA A 166 -27.14 -45.71 24.28
N ALA A 167 -25.97 -46.23 24.68
CA ALA A 167 -25.67 -47.64 24.89
C ALA A 167 -25.58 -47.93 26.39
#